data_AF-A0A2S2R0M8-F1
#
_entry.id   AF-A0A2S2R0M8-F1
#
_cell.length_a   1.000
_cell.length_b   1.000
_cell.length_c   1.000
_cell.angle_alpha   90.00
_cell.angle_beta   90.00
_cell.angle_gamma   90.00
#
_symmetry.space_group_name_H-M   'P 1'
#
loop_
_entity.id
_entity.type
_entity.pdbx_description
1 polymer ?
#
loop_
_entity_poly.entity_id
_entity_poly.type
_entity_poly.pdbx_seq_one_letter_code
_entity_poly.pdbx_strand_id
1 'polypeptide(L)'
;MPFMKGAAPIRRTIQYLEAGKIVLKDRIKIFSVHYNTLGENHRGTREFVFWHIPQIQFKNPDVQVLTLKNMTPTPFIRCFMSDGKDMLIDVDNRDKDRIHDHILQVLGKPKETLDMEAMAREKKDNPANFGYMCDKHCMCEILGQVPCPAVVPLPKSWRGKFKNEEL
;
A
#
# COMPACT_ATOMS: atom_id res chain seq x y z
N MET A 1 28.35 0.46 5.07
CA MET A 1 27.03 -0.20 4.92
C MET A 1 27.08 -1.53 5.64
N PRO A 2 26.35 -1.75 6.74
CA PRO A 2 26.37 -3.05 7.39
C PRO A 2 25.72 -4.06 6.44
N PHE A 3 26.47 -5.09 6.06
CA PHE A 3 25.98 -6.15 5.17
C PHE A 3 24.66 -6.71 5.71
N MET A 4 23.61 -6.64 4.89
CA MET A 4 22.29 -7.15 5.26
C MET A 4 22.39 -8.66 5.53
N LYS A 5 22.14 -9.08 6.78
CA LYS A 5 22.28 -10.47 7.21
C LYS A 5 21.19 -11.36 6.62
N GLY A 6 21.55 -12.54 6.12
CA GLY A 6 20.64 -13.60 5.67
C GLY A 6 20.55 -13.76 4.15
N ALA A 7 19.97 -14.88 3.72
CA ALA A 7 19.83 -15.19 2.30
C ALA A 7 18.84 -14.26 1.59
N ALA A 8 19.21 -13.81 0.39
CA ALA A 8 18.45 -12.90 -0.46
C ALA A 8 17.96 -11.64 0.30
N PRO A 9 18.88 -10.77 0.76
CA PRO A 9 18.56 -9.58 1.56
C PRO A 9 17.71 -8.54 0.80
N ILE A 10 17.74 -8.57 -0.53
CA ILE A 10 16.90 -7.75 -1.41
C ILE A 10 15.41 -7.79 -1.02
N ARG A 11 14.93 -8.92 -0.49
CA ARG A 11 13.53 -9.10 -0.07
C ARG A 11 13.10 -8.19 1.07
N ARG A 12 14.05 -7.56 1.77
CA ARG A 12 13.81 -6.63 2.89
C ARG A 12 13.93 -5.16 2.49
N THR A 13 14.00 -4.88 1.19
CA THR A 13 14.03 -3.50 0.68
C THR A 13 12.62 -3.01 0.36
N ILE A 14 12.36 -1.72 0.57
CA ILE A 14 11.06 -1.11 0.25
C ILE A 14 10.72 -1.30 -1.23
N GLN A 15 11.69 -1.07 -2.12
CA GLN A 15 11.53 -1.27 -3.56
C GLN A 15 11.03 -2.69 -3.92
N TYR A 16 11.56 -3.72 -3.26
CA TYR A 16 11.12 -5.10 -3.49
C TYR A 16 9.69 -5.34 -2.98
N LEU A 17 9.35 -4.81 -1.80
CA LEU A 17 8.02 -4.95 -1.22
C LEU A 17 6.95 -4.19 -2.03
N GLU A 18 7.30 -3.02 -2.54
CA GLU A 18 6.43 -2.20 -3.39
C GLU A 18 6.17 -2.81 -4.76
N ALA A 19 7.11 -3.57 -5.31
CA ALA A 19 6.98 -4.26 -6.59
C ALA A 19 5.95 -5.43 -6.57
N GLY A 20 5.44 -5.81 -5.40
CA GLY A 20 4.40 -6.82 -5.25
C GLY A 20 3.11 -6.44 -5.98
N LYS A 21 2.59 -7.34 -6.82
CA LYS A 21 1.39 -7.11 -7.64
C LYS A 21 0.09 -7.55 -6.98
N ILE A 22 0.17 -8.47 -6.01
CA ILE A 22 -1.01 -9.04 -5.36
C ILE A 22 -1.53 -8.05 -4.32
N VAL A 23 -2.64 -7.39 -4.65
CA VAL A 23 -3.48 -6.66 -3.70
C VAL A 23 -4.79 -7.45 -3.58
N LEU A 24 -5.00 -8.07 -2.42
CA LEU A 24 -6.19 -8.88 -2.17
C LEU A 24 -7.48 -8.05 -2.19
N LYS A 25 -8.58 -8.69 -2.61
CA LYS A 25 -9.95 -8.14 -2.50
C LYS A 25 -10.32 -7.90 -1.03
N ASP A 26 -11.06 -6.83 -0.75
CA ASP A 26 -11.36 -6.36 0.62
C ASP A 26 -12.15 -7.37 1.48
N ARG A 27 -12.87 -8.28 0.82
CA ARG A 27 -13.61 -9.37 1.46
C ARG A 27 -12.71 -10.41 2.12
N ILE A 28 -11.45 -10.54 1.69
CA ILE A 28 -10.51 -11.53 2.22
C ILE A 28 -9.97 -11.00 3.56
N LYS A 29 -10.07 -11.79 4.63
CA LYS A 29 -9.62 -11.41 5.97
C LYS A 29 -8.45 -12.24 6.49
N ILE A 30 -8.43 -13.53 6.14
CA ILE A 30 -7.35 -14.44 6.52
C ILE A 30 -6.85 -15.15 5.27
N PHE A 31 -5.52 -15.22 5.11
CA PHE A 31 -4.84 -15.93 4.05
C PHE A 31 -3.85 -16.92 4.67
N SER A 32 -4.11 -18.22 4.56
CA SER A 32 -3.23 -19.26 5.10
C SER A 32 -2.57 -20.08 4.00
N VAL A 33 -1.26 -20.30 4.13
CA VAL A 33 -0.47 -21.17 3.25
C VAL A 33 -0.03 -22.39 4.02
N HIS A 34 -0.41 -23.56 3.54
CA HIS A 34 -0.05 -24.85 4.10
C HIS A 34 0.97 -25.51 3.18
N TYR A 35 2.14 -25.88 3.73
CA TYR A 35 3.20 -26.51 2.95
C TYR A 35 4.13 -27.34 3.83
N ASN A 36 4.85 -28.27 3.22
CA ASN A 36 5.84 -29.07 3.93
C ASN A 36 7.26 -28.59 3.66
N THR A 37 8.15 -28.80 4.62
CA THR A 37 9.56 -28.44 4.49
C THR A 37 10.31 -29.37 3.54
N LEU A 38 9.80 -30.58 3.33
CA LEU A 38 10.37 -31.64 2.50
C LEU A 38 9.40 -32.01 1.36
N GLY A 39 9.94 -32.65 0.32
CA GLY A 39 9.18 -33.11 -0.85
C GLY A 39 9.27 -32.16 -2.05
N GLU A 40 9.40 -32.75 -3.24
CA GLU A 40 9.52 -31.98 -4.50
C GLU A 40 8.22 -31.26 -4.85
N ASN A 41 7.07 -31.87 -4.58
CA ASN A 41 5.77 -31.26 -4.89
C ASN A 41 5.53 -29.95 -4.13
N HIS A 42 6.21 -29.76 -2.98
CA HIS A 42 6.14 -28.55 -2.14
C HIS A 42 7.20 -27.50 -2.51
N ARG A 43 8.08 -27.77 -3.48
CA ARG A 43 9.20 -26.88 -3.84
C ARG A 43 8.71 -25.50 -4.25
N GLY A 44 7.74 -25.42 -5.17
CA GLY A 44 7.20 -24.13 -5.61
C GLY A 44 6.45 -23.38 -4.50
N THR A 45 5.75 -24.07 -3.60
CA THR A 45 5.10 -23.43 -2.45
C THR A 45 6.11 -22.89 -1.45
N ARG A 46 7.23 -23.60 -1.20
CA ARG A 46 8.34 -23.11 -0.37
C ARG A 46 8.96 -21.84 -0.96
N GLU A 47 9.20 -21.83 -2.26
CA GLU A 47 9.72 -20.66 -2.96
C GLU A 47 8.72 -19.51 -2.96
N PHE A 48 7.43 -19.79 -3.16
CA PHE A 48 6.37 -18.80 -3.09
C PHE A 48 6.33 -18.13 -1.71
N VAL A 49 6.37 -18.92 -0.63
CA VAL A 49 6.44 -18.39 0.73
C VAL A 49 7.70 -17.56 0.95
N PHE A 50 8.83 -18.01 0.42
CA PHE A 50 10.09 -17.31 0.57
C PHE A 50 10.11 -15.96 -0.17
N TRP A 51 9.60 -15.88 -1.40
CA TRP A 51 9.69 -14.66 -2.23
C TRP A 51 8.47 -13.74 -2.08
N HIS A 52 7.25 -14.27 -2.09
CA HIS A 52 6.04 -13.47 -2.31
C HIS A 52 5.25 -13.14 -1.04
N ILE A 53 5.34 -13.95 0.03
CA ILE A 53 4.59 -13.66 1.27
C ILE A 53 4.94 -12.30 1.89
N PRO A 54 6.21 -11.86 1.95
CA PRO A 54 6.54 -10.52 2.43
C PRO A 54 5.84 -9.41 1.62
N GLN A 55 5.76 -9.58 0.30
CA GLN A 55 5.11 -8.61 -0.59
C GLN A 55 3.59 -8.57 -0.34
N ILE A 56 2.96 -9.74 -0.20
CA ILE A 56 1.51 -9.85 0.08
C ILE A 56 1.17 -9.17 1.40
N GLN A 57 1.91 -9.47 2.47
CA GLN A 57 1.66 -8.87 3.79
C GLN A 57 1.88 -7.35 3.77
N PHE A 58 2.89 -6.87 3.04
CA PHE A 58 3.17 -5.44 2.92
C PHE A 58 2.06 -4.68 2.17
N LYS A 59 1.51 -5.27 1.10
CA LYS A 59 0.42 -4.66 0.33
C LYS A 59 -0.95 -4.81 1.00
N ASN A 60 -1.11 -5.78 1.90
CA ASN A 60 -2.37 -6.08 2.58
C ASN A 60 -2.19 -6.07 4.11
N PRO A 61 -1.99 -4.89 4.73
CA PRO A 61 -1.76 -4.78 6.17
C PRO A 61 -2.96 -5.25 7.01
N ASP A 62 -4.18 -5.11 6.48
CA ASP A 62 -5.43 -5.49 7.18
C ASP A 62 -5.80 -6.97 7.03
N VAL A 63 -4.99 -7.76 6.31
CA VAL A 63 -5.22 -9.19 6.10
C VAL A 63 -4.22 -9.97 6.96
N GLN A 64 -4.74 -10.92 7.73
CA GLN A 64 -3.90 -11.82 8.51
C GLN A 64 -3.31 -12.91 7.60
N VAL A 65 -1.99 -12.91 7.44
CA VAL A 65 -1.27 -13.94 6.67
C VAL A 65 -0.68 -15.00 7.62
N LEU A 66 -0.98 -16.27 7.37
CA LEU A 66 -0.52 -17.40 8.16
C LEU A 66 0.26 -18.39 7.30
N THR A 67 1.35 -18.94 7.84
CA THR A 67 2.09 -20.04 7.20
C THR A 67 2.14 -21.23 8.14
N LEU A 68 1.54 -22.34 7.73
CA LEU A 68 1.45 -23.57 8.51
C LEU A 68 2.29 -24.66 7.85
N LYS A 69 3.20 -25.26 8.62
CA LYS A 69 4.20 -26.20 8.11
C LYS A 69 3.95 -27.61 8.60
N ASN A 70 4.12 -28.61 7.74
CA ASN A 70 4.13 -30.04 8.12
C ASN A 70 2.82 -30.52 8.78
N MET A 71 1.69 -29.91 8.42
CA MET A 71 0.37 -30.26 8.94
C MET A 71 -0.41 -31.21 8.02
N THR A 72 -0.18 -31.13 6.71
CA THR A 72 -0.92 -31.87 5.68
C THR A 72 0.03 -32.43 4.63
N PRO A 73 -0.29 -33.58 4.01
CA PRO A 73 0.62 -34.21 3.04
C PRO A 73 0.80 -33.39 1.77
N THR A 74 -0.25 -32.70 1.31
CA THR A 74 -0.25 -31.85 0.11
C THR A 74 -0.30 -30.36 0.49
N PRO A 75 0.33 -29.47 -0.32
CA PRO A 75 0.30 -28.04 -0.08
C PRO A 75 -0.98 -27.41 -0.64
N PHE A 76 -1.56 -26.49 0.10
CA PHE A 76 -2.73 -25.72 -0.35
C PHE A 76 -2.73 -24.34 0.27
N ILE A 77 -3.50 -23.44 -0.34
CA ILE A 77 -3.76 -22.11 0.18
C ILE A 77 -5.23 -22.03 0.53
N ARG A 78 -5.55 -21.49 1.71
CA ARG A 78 -6.92 -21.31 2.16
C ARG A 78 -7.15 -19.85 2.52
N CYS A 79 -8.24 -19.29 2.03
CA CYS A 79 -8.63 -17.92 2.28
C CYS A 79 -9.98 -17.90 2.99
N PHE A 80 -10.11 -17.07 4.02
CA PHE A 80 -11.37 -16.87 4.72
C PHE A 80 -11.88 -15.46 4.44
N MET A 81 -13.15 -15.39 4.04
CA MET A 81 -13.82 -14.17 3.66
C MET A 81 -14.65 -13.61 4.82
N SER A 82 -15.00 -12.34 4.75
CA SER A 82 -15.82 -11.65 5.76
C SER A 82 -17.25 -12.19 5.86
N ASP A 83 -17.76 -12.86 4.82
CA ASP A 83 -19.08 -13.51 4.82
C ASP A 83 -19.06 -14.91 5.45
N GLY A 84 -17.92 -15.32 6.05
CA GLY A 84 -17.74 -16.63 6.66
C GLY A 84 -17.46 -17.75 5.66
N LYS A 85 -17.45 -17.46 4.35
CA LYS A 85 -17.06 -18.44 3.32
C LYS A 85 -15.55 -18.59 3.29
N ASP A 86 -15.12 -19.78 2.89
CA ASP A 86 -13.72 -20.07 2.63
C ASP A 86 -13.50 -20.54 1.19
N MET A 87 -12.27 -20.34 0.74
CA MET A 87 -11.81 -20.78 -0.58
C MET A 87 -10.51 -21.54 -0.41
N LEU A 88 -10.47 -22.76 -0.94
CA LEU A 88 -9.29 -23.61 -0.95
C LEU A 88 -8.73 -23.66 -2.37
N ILE A 89 -7.42 -23.45 -2.48
CA ILE A 89 -6.66 -23.48 -3.72
C ILE A 89 -5.56 -24.52 -3.58
N ASP A 90 -5.64 -25.58 -4.37
CA ASP A 90 -4.60 -26.60 -4.43
C ASP A 90 -3.39 -26.06 -5.21
N VAL A 91 -2.20 -26.20 -4.63
CA VAL A 91 -0.94 -25.74 -5.21
C VAL A 91 0.09 -26.87 -5.34
N ASP A 92 -0.36 -28.13 -5.27
CA ASP A 92 0.52 -29.28 -5.42
C ASP A 92 1.24 -29.31 -6.78
N ASN A 93 2.55 -29.54 -6.74
CA ASN A 93 3.42 -29.65 -7.91
C ASN A 93 3.29 -28.46 -8.90
N ARG A 94 3.12 -27.25 -8.36
CA ARG A 94 3.11 -25.98 -9.10
C ARG A 94 4.38 -25.20 -8.83
N ASP A 95 4.88 -24.50 -9.85
CA ASP A 95 5.96 -23.53 -9.70
C ASP A 95 5.49 -22.25 -9.01
N LYS A 96 6.41 -21.53 -8.37
CA LYS A 96 6.09 -20.29 -7.64
C LYS A 96 5.36 -19.26 -8.49
N ASP A 97 5.75 -19.11 -9.76
CA ASP A 97 5.21 -18.07 -10.66
C ASP A 97 3.79 -18.44 -11.09
N ARG A 98 3.51 -19.73 -11.31
CA ARG A 98 2.16 -20.23 -11.57
C ARG A 98 1.24 -20.05 -10.36
N ILE A 99 1.75 -20.30 -9.16
CA ILE A 99 1.01 -20.06 -7.91
C ILE A 99 0.69 -18.57 -7.79
N HIS A 100 1.69 -17.71 -8.01
CA HIS A 100 1.55 -16.26 -7.96
C HIS A 100 0.48 -15.74 -8.93
N ASP A 101 0.55 -16.13 -10.20
CA ASP A 101 -0.37 -15.65 -11.23
C ASP A 101 -1.80 -16.16 -11.00
N HIS A 102 -1.95 -17.40 -10.53
CA HIS A 102 -3.25 -17.95 -10.17
C HIS A 102 -3.89 -17.19 -9.00
N ILE A 103 -3.12 -16.88 -7.95
CA ILE A 103 -3.60 -16.07 -6.81
C ILE A 103 -3.98 -14.66 -7.27
N LEU A 104 -3.15 -14.04 -8.11
CA LEU A 104 -3.43 -12.71 -8.65
C LEU A 104 -4.76 -12.69 -9.42
N GLN A 105 -5.02 -13.72 -10.22
CA GLN A 105 -6.26 -13.84 -10.99
C GLN A 105 -7.50 -14.07 -10.10
N VAL A 106 -7.40 -14.96 -9.11
CA VAL A 106 -8.57 -15.38 -8.31
C VAL A 106 -8.88 -14.40 -7.18
N LEU A 107 -7.84 -14.00 -6.44
CA LEU A 107 -7.94 -13.27 -5.19
C LEU A 107 -7.55 -11.80 -5.32
N GLY A 108 -6.78 -11.43 -6.34
CA GLY A 108 -6.34 -10.07 -6.59
C GLY A 108 -7.45 -9.14 -7.06
N LYS A 109 -7.36 -7.86 -6.71
CA LYS A 109 -8.14 -6.79 -7.34
C LYS A 109 -7.74 -6.64 -8.82
N PRO A 110 -8.68 -6.36 -9.73
CA PRO A 110 -8.34 -6.08 -11.12
C PRO A 110 -7.59 -4.74 -11.21
N LYS A 111 -6.74 -4.60 -12.24
CA LYS A 111 -5.90 -3.40 -12.44
C LYS A 111 -6.72 -2.12 -12.51
N GLU A 112 -7.84 -2.15 -13.23
CA GLU A 112 -8.75 -1.01 -13.36
C GLU A 112 -9.22 -0.48 -12.00
N THR A 113 -9.55 -1.37 -11.05
CA THR A 113 -9.93 -0.96 -9.69
C THR A 113 -8.77 -0.33 -8.94
N LEU A 114 -7.55 -0.86 -9.09
CA LEU A 114 -6.36 -0.29 -8.47
C LEU A 114 -6.03 1.09 -9.02
N ASP A 115 -6.15 1.28 -10.33
CA ASP A 115 -5.90 2.56 -10.98
C ASP A 115 -6.94 3.61 -10.55
N MET A 116 -8.22 3.22 -10.45
CA MET A 116 -9.26 4.08 -9.90
C MET A 116 -9.02 4.46 -8.43
N GLU A 117 -8.59 3.51 -7.60
CA GLU A 117 -8.24 3.76 -6.19
C GLU A 117 -7.01 4.67 -6.05
N ALA A 118 -6.05 4.57 -6.97
CA ALA A 118 -4.88 5.44 -7.02
C ALA A 118 -5.27 6.86 -7.42
N MET A 119 -6.03 7.01 -8.51
CA MET A 119 -6.56 8.32 -8.95
C MET A 119 -7.43 8.98 -7.87
N ALA A 120 -8.25 8.20 -7.16
CA ALA A 120 -9.07 8.72 -6.07
C ALA A 120 -8.24 9.18 -4.86
N ARG A 121 -7.09 8.55 -4.61
CA ARG A 121 -6.14 8.98 -3.56
C ARG A 121 -5.44 10.27 -3.94
N GLU A 122 -5.01 10.41 -5.20
CA GLU A 122 -4.34 11.62 -5.70
C GLU A 122 -5.29 12.83 -5.77
N LYS A 123 -6.57 12.61 -6.12
CA LYS A 123 -7.56 13.69 -6.30
C LYS A 123 -8.03 14.37 -5.00
N LYS A 124 -7.52 14.01 -3.82
CA LYS A 124 -8.02 14.55 -2.56
C LYS A 124 -7.59 15.99 -2.28
N ASP A 125 -6.46 16.43 -2.81
CA ASP A 125 -5.99 17.79 -2.56
C ASP A 125 -6.55 18.73 -3.62
N ASN A 126 -7.61 19.45 -3.25
CA ASN A 126 -8.13 20.52 -4.09
C ASN A 126 -7.04 21.59 -4.25
N PRO A 127 -6.55 21.88 -5.47
CA PRO A 127 -5.46 22.83 -5.70
C PRO A 127 -5.83 24.27 -5.31
N ALA A 128 -7.13 24.54 -5.10
CA ALA A 128 -7.61 25.82 -4.59
C ALA A 128 -7.51 25.97 -3.06
N ASN A 129 -7.11 24.92 -2.33
CA ASN A 129 -6.92 25.00 -0.89
C ASN A 129 -5.66 25.80 -0.55
N PHE A 130 -5.73 26.58 0.53
CA PHE A 130 -4.60 27.31 1.09
C PHE A 130 -4.28 26.77 2.49
N GLY A 131 -2.99 26.67 2.82
CA GLY A 131 -2.56 26.31 4.16
C GLY A 131 -1.27 25.50 4.21
N TYR A 132 -1.05 24.83 5.34
CA TYR A 132 0.07 23.91 5.51
C TYR A 132 -0.17 22.63 4.70
N MET A 133 0.85 22.14 3.97
CA MET A 133 0.77 21.02 3.01
C MET A 133 -0.09 21.28 1.76
N CYS A 134 -0.49 22.53 1.49
CA CYS A 134 -1.08 22.94 0.22
C CYS A 134 -0.02 23.62 -0.66
N ASP A 135 -0.29 23.76 -1.95
CA ASP A 135 0.61 24.46 -2.90
C ASP A 135 0.88 25.91 -2.51
N LYS A 136 -0.11 26.54 -1.85
CA LYS A 136 -0.02 27.92 -1.39
C LYS A 136 -0.35 27.98 0.09
N HIS A 137 0.45 28.72 0.84
CA HIS A 137 0.21 28.86 2.28
C HIS A 137 -0.82 29.95 2.59
N CYS A 138 -0.72 31.09 1.90
CA CYS A 138 -1.58 32.24 2.09
C CYS A 138 -1.94 32.88 0.75
N MET A 139 -3.09 33.57 0.70
CA MET A 139 -3.56 34.29 -0.49
C MET A 139 -2.58 35.37 -0.97
N CYS A 140 -1.73 35.90 -0.09
CA CYS A 140 -0.73 36.92 -0.45
C CYS A 140 0.35 36.41 -1.43
N GLU A 141 0.46 35.09 -1.64
CA GLU A 141 1.34 34.48 -2.66
C GLU A 141 0.75 34.52 -4.07
N ILE A 142 -0.51 34.94 -4.22
CA ILE A 142 -1.17 35.09 -5.51
C ILE A 142 -0.94 36.51 -6.04
N LEU A 143 -0.39 36.59 -7.24
CA LEU A 143 -0.17 37.86 -7.94
C LEU A 143 -1.51 38.59 -8.14
N GLY A 144 -1.51 39.89 -7.87
CA GLY A 144 -2.71 40.74 -7.89
C GLY A 144 -3.46 40.81 -6.56
N GLN A 145 -3.12 39.97 -5.57
CA GLN A 145 -3.65 40.08 -4.21
C GLN A 145 -2.82 41.04 -3.35
N VAL A 146 -3.35 41.40 -2.18
CA VAL A 146 -2.66 42.25 -1.22
C VAL A 146 -1.44 41.49 -0.65
N PRO A 147 -0.22 42.05 -0.72
CA PRO A 147 0.97 41.40 -0.19
C PRO A 147 0.94 41.33 1.35
N CYS A 148 1.71 40.40 1.91
CA CYS A 148 1.82 40.25 3.36
C CYS A 148 2.45 41.51 3.98
N PRO A 149 1.87 42.09 5.06
CA PRO A 149 2.40 43.28 5.74
C PRO A 149 3.84 43.12 6.26
N ALA A 150 4.27 41.87 6.50
CA ALA A 150 5.62 41.56 6.93
C ALA A 150 6.66 41.77 5.81
N VAL A 151 6.25 41.64 4.54
CA VAL A 151 7.12 41.83 3.36
C VAL A 151 6.98 43.23 2.81
N VAL A 152 5.73 43.71 2.65
CA VAL A 152 5.43 45.04 2.10
C VAL A 152 4.52 45.79 3.08
N PRO A 153 5.00 46.88 3.71
CA PRO A 153 4.19 47.63 4.66
C PRO A 153 2.95 48.24 3.97
N LEU A 154 1.75 47.95 4.48
CA LEU A 154 0.50 48.47 3.90
C LEU A 154 0.36 50.00 4.02
N PRO A 155 -0.44 50.68 3.18
CA PRO A 155 -0.69 52.12 3.31
C PRO A 155 -1.21 52.52 4.70
N LYS A 156 -0.88 53.73 5.18
CA LYS A 156 -1.30 54.21 6.52
C LYS A 156 -2.82 54.19 6.69
N SER A 157 -3.57 54.53 5.64
CA SER A 157 -5.03 54.52 5.60
C SER A 157 -5.66 53.14 5.81
N TRP A 158 -4.90 52.05 5.73
CA TRP A 158 -5.39 50.68 5.95
C TRP A 158 -4.98 50.11 7.32
N ARG A 159 -4.14 50.82 8.09
CA ARG A 159 -3.65 50.34 9.40
C ARG A 159 -4.52 50.90 10.53
N GLY A 160 -4.96 50.02 11.43
CA GLY A 160 -5.83 50.40 12.56
C GLY A 160 -5.25 51.49 13.46
N LYS A 161 -3.91 51.52 13.65
CA LYS A 161 -3.24 52.56 14.46
C LYS A 161 -3.58 53.99 14.02
N PHE A 162 -3.57 54.27 12.71
CA PHE A 162 -3.80 55.61 12.19
C PHE A 162 -5.28 55.93 12.00
N LYS A 163 -6.13 54.93 11.72
CA LYS A 163 -7.59 55.13 11.65
C LYS A 163 -8.21 55.50 13.00
N ASN A 164 -7.70 54.92 14.08
CA ASN A 164 -8.25 55.12 15.42
C ASN A 164 -7.70 56.36 16.12
N GLU A 165 -6.70 57.05 15.54
CA GLU A 165 -6.18 58.33 16.05
C GLU A 165 -7.07 59.53 15.62
N GLU A 166 -7.97 59.35 14.64
CA GLU A 166 -8.92 60.37 14.15
C GLU A 166 -10.32 60.28 14.79
N LEU A 167 -10.54 59.33 15.72
CA LEU A 167 -11.77 59.16 16.53
C LEU A 167 -11.55 59.61 17.96
#